data_AF-A0A9P7GF57-F1
#
_entry.id   AF-A0A9P7GF57-F1
#
_cell.length_a   1.000
_cell.length_b   1.000
_cell.length_c   1.000
_cell.angle_alpha   90.00
_cell.angle_beta   90.00
_cell.angle_gamma   90.00
#
_symmetry.space_group_name_H-M   'P 1'
#
loop_
_entity.id
_entity.type
_entity.pdbx_description
1 polymer ?
#
loop_
_entity_poly.entity_id
_entity_poly.type
_entity_poly.pdbx_seq_one_letter_code
_entity_poly.pdbx_strand_id
1 'polypeptide(L)'
;MTGEPKTGDRLLQLVLDDIEYMEEHFGVHVIAWCTDDGPDGKKMRRLLRRHFPWIMVLVCWAHQINLIVGDFLTFKCDLLLIIAQCLEVIKWFNNHGAALALLEEEMKITYQGVWALVLPVITRWTAHYLSTTWLLKVKNAVTSCVYRHEEKLVIAGGKTQEVQERAHAVISVIKDSFFWRSLA
;
A
#
# COMPACT_ATOMS: atom_id res chain seq x y z
N MET A 1 3.69 6.70 22.56
CA MET A 1 2.28 6.37 22.90
C MET A 1 2.15 6.47 24.40
N THR A 2 1.20 7.24 24.91
CA THR A 2 1.07 7.63 26.34
C THR A 2 0.55 6.52 27.27
N GLY A 3 0.36 5.28 26.77
CA GLY A 3 -0.08 4.13 27.59
C GLY A 3 -1.54 4.19 28.03
N GLU A 4 -2.28 5.22 27.65
CA GLU A 4 -3.69 5.40 28.02
C GLU A 4 -4.63 4.47 27.24
N PRO A 5 -5.78 4.10 27.83
CA PRO A 5 -6.71 3.16 27.21
C PRO A 5 -7.38 3.75 25.96
N LYS A 6 -7.27 3.03 24.83
CA LYS A 6 -7.89 3.38 23.54
C LYS A 6 -9.41 3.13 23.58
N THR A 7 -10.14 4.03 24.23
CA THR A 7 -11.61 3.97 24.36
C THR A 7 -12.28 5.19 23.74
N GLY A 8 -13.55 5.05 23.35
CA GLY A 8 -14.31 6.17 22.80
C GLY A 8 -14.59 7.29 23.81
N ASP A 9 -14.63 7.01 25.11
CA ASP A 9 -14.78 8.05 26.14
C ASP A 9 -13.49 8.85 26.30
N ARG A 10 -12.34 8.16 26.28
CA ARG A 10 -11.05 8.85 26.34
C ARG A 10 -10.82 9.69 25.09
N LEU A 11 -11.14 9.14 23.92
CA LEU A 11 -11.08 9.90 22.68
C LEU A 11 -12.01 11.12 22.71
N LEU A 12 -13.21 11.02 23.30
CA LEU A 12 -14.09 12.17 23.46
C LEU A 12 -13.45 13.27 24.31
N GLN A 13 -12.81 12.93 25.44
CA GLN A 13 -12.13 13.93 26.28
C GLN A 13 -11.08 14.69 25.48
N LEU A 14 -10.21 13.97 24.77
CA LEU A 14 -9.18 14.58 23.92
C LEU A 14 -9.80 15.50 22.86
N VAL A 15 -10.91 15.08 22.23
CA VAL A 15 -11.61 15.88 21.24
C VAL A 15 -12.24 17.15 21.84
N LEU A 16 -12.76 17.07 23.07
CA LEU A 16 -13.31 18.25 23.76
C LEU A 16 -12.20 19.25 24.09
N ASP A 17 -11.08 18.76 24.64
CA ASP A 17 -9.90 19.57 24.93
C ASP A 17 -9.35 20.24 23.65
N ASP A 18 -9.32 19.49 22.54
CA ASP A 18 -8.91 20.00 21.23
C ASP A 18 -9.87 21.08 20.69
N ILE A 19 -11.20 20.90 20.84
CA ILE A 19 -12.19 21.90 20.43
C ILE A 19 -12.01 23.18 21.26
N GLU A 20 -11.93 23.06 22.58
CA GLU A 20 -11.72 24.20 23.48
C GLU A 20 -10.44 24.95 23.10
N TYR A 21 -9.33 24.22 22.93
CA TYR A 21 -8.07 24.80 22.48
C TYR A 21 -8.22 25.54 21.15
N MET A 22 -8.90 24.93 20.16
CA MET A 22 -9.10 25.56 18.85
C MET A 22 -9.93 26.84 18.93
N GLU A 23 -11.04 26.83 19.67
CA GLU A 23 -11.93 27.97 19.78
C GLU A 23 -11.28 29.11 20.58
N GLU A 24 -10.57 28.80 21.67
CA GLU A 24 -9.92 29.80 22.53
C GLU A 24 -8.65 30.39 21.91
N HIS A 25 -7.78 29.55 21.35
CA HIS A 25 -6.45 29.98 20.89
C HIS A 25 -6.46 30.49 19.45
N PHE A 26 -7.32 29.93 18.59
CA PHE A 26 -7.39 30.33 17.18
C PHE A 26 -8.64 31.14 16.84
N GLY A 27 -9.60 31.29 17.76
CA GLY A 27 -10.83 32.06 17.52
C GLY A 27 -11.71 31.47 16.42
N VAL A 28 -11.59 30.16 16.16
CA VAL A 28 -12.42 29.45 15.17
C VAL A 28 -13.66 28.87 15.83
N HIS A 29 -14.66 28.52 15.03
CA HIS A 29 -15.81 27.76 15.50
C HIS A 29 -15.86 26.39 14.83
N VAL A 30 -15.82 25.32 15.62
CA VAL A 30 -15.65 23.97 15.10
C VAL A 30 -16.98 23.37 14.63
N ILE A 31 -17.34 23.59 13.37
CA ILE A 31 -18.62 23.12 12.78
C ILE A 31 -18.68 21.63 12.45
N ALA A 32 -17.53 20.94 12.37
CA ALA A 32 -17.47 19.54 11.99
C ALA A 32 -16.26 18.82 12.60
N TRP A 33 -16.42 17.51 12.82
CA TRP A 33 -15.35 16.63 13.30
C TRP A 33 -15.29 15.34 12.46
N CYS A 34 -14.10 14.95 12.01
CA CYS A 34 -13.89 13.77 11.17
C CYS A 34 -12.90 12.80 11.82
N THR A 35 -13.26 11.52 11.92
CA THR A 35 -12.33 10.46 12.36
C THR A 35 -12.41 9.23 11.46
N ASP A 36 -11.47 8.30 11.59
CA ASP A 36 -11.65 6.97 11.01
C ASP A 36 -12.90 6.24 11.55
N ASP A 37 -13.22 5.09 10.97
CA ASP A 37 -14.39 4.31 11.40
C ASP A 37 -14.06 3.25 12.47
N GLY A 38 -13.02 3.52 13.27
CA GLY A 38 -12.67 2.71 14.43
C GLY A 38 -13.80 2.69 15.47
N PRO A 39 -13.86 1.63 16.31
CA PRO A 39 -14.91 1.48 17.33
C PRO A 39 -14.89 2.60 18.39
N ASP A 40 -13.70 3.09 18.73
CA ASP A 40 -13.45 4.27 19.56
C ASP A 40 -14.00 5.54 18.91
N GLY A 41 -13.64 5.79 17.65
CA GLY A 41 -14.15 6.92 16.86
C GLY A 41 -15.68 6.90 16.76
N LYS A 42 -16.28 5.73 16.52
CA LYS A 42 -17.73 5.55 16.45
C LYS A 42 -18.44 5.93 17.74
N LYS A 43 -17.93 5.47 18.90
CA LYS A 43 -18.50 5.84 20.21
C LYS A 43 -18.31 7.33 20.48
N MET A 44 -17.12 7.87 20.23
CA MET A 44 -16.82 9.29 20.40
C MET A 44 -17.75 10.17 19.57
N ARG A 45 -17.89 9.94 18.26
CA ARG A 45 -18.76 10.74 17.38
C ARG A 45 -20.21 10.77 17.87
N ARG A 46 -20.73 9.63 18.35
CA ARG A 46 -22.08 9.53 18.93
C ARG A 46 -22.23 10.39 20.18
N LEU A 47 -21.21 10.41 21.05
CA LEU A 47 -21.23 11.22 22.28
C LEU A 47 -21.02 12.70 21.98
N LEU A 48 -20.12 13.04 21.06
CA LEU A 48 -19.85 14.41 20.64
C LEU A 48 -21.11 15.11 20.12
N ARG A 49 -21.92 14.41 19.31
CA ARG A 49 -23.24 14.91 18.88
C ARG A 49 -24.25 15.16 20.01
N ARG A 50 -24.07 14.53 21.17
CA ARG A 50 -24.91 14.81 22.35
C ARG A 50 -24.43 16.07 23.07
N HIS A 51 -23.12 16.30 23.11
CA HIS A 51 -22.52 17.52 23.67
C HIS A 51 -22.79 18.74 22.77
N PHE A 52 -22.66 18.58 21.46
CA PHE A 52 -22.87 19.62 20.46
C PHE A 52 -23.88 19.13 19.40
N PRO A 53 -25.19 19.35 19.61
CA PRO A 53 -26.22 18.88 18.67
C PRO A 53 -26.08 19.43 17.24
N TRP A 54 -25.41 20.56 17.09
CA TRP A 54 -25.17 21.26 15.82
C TRP A 54 -23.92 20.76 15.07
N ILE A 55 -23.01 20.03 15.72
CA ILE A 55 -21.75 19.61 15.09
C ILE A 55 -21.98 18.49 14.06
N MET A 56 -21.37 18.63 12.89
CA MET A 56 -21.37 17.56 11.89
C MET A 56 -20.27 16.54 12.22
N VAL A 57 -20.63 15.27 12.40
CA VAL A 57 -19.63 14.20 12.60
C VAL A 57 -19.52 13.35 11.34
N LEU A 58 -18.32 13.23 10.83
CA LEU A 58 -18.01 12.55 9.57
C LEU A 58 -17.08 11.36 9.80
N VAL A 59 -17.23 10.34 8.96
CA VAL A 59 -16.22 9.29 8.81
C VAL A 59 -15.19 9.73 7.79
N CYS A 60 -13.94 9.32 7.99
CA CYS A 60 -12.86 9.57 7.07
C CYS A 60 -13.13 8.84 5.75
N TRP A 61 -13.41 9.60 4.69
CA TRP A 61 -13.63 9.06 3.35
C TRP A 61 -12.43 8.26 2.84
N ALA A 62 -11.20 8.67 3.16
CA ALA A 62 -10.02 7.90 2.78
C ALA A 62 -10.00 6.50 3.43
N HIS A 63 -10.45 6.39 4.68
CA HIS A 63 -10.60 5.08 5.33
C HIS A 63 -11.72 4.25 4.70
N GLN A 64 -12.87 4.87 4.41
CA GLN A 64 -13.99 4.17 3.76
C GLN A 64 -13.63 3.65 2.37
N ILE A 65 -12.92 4.45 1.56
CA ILE A 65 -12.42 4.02 0.25
C ILE A 65 -11.43 2.86 0.42
N ASN A 66 -10.58 2.89 1.45
CA ASN A 66 -9.67 1.78 1.73
C ASN A 66 -10.40 0.47 2.05
N LEU A 67 -11.53 0.53 2.77
CA LEU A 67 -12.36 -0.64 3.01
C LEU A 67 -12.98 -1.18 1.72
N ILE A 68 -13.56 -0.29 0.89
CA ILE A 68 -14.14 -0.67 -0.40
C ILE A 68 -13.09 -1.32 -1.32
N VAL A 69 -11.90 -0.73 -1.41
CA VAL A 69 -10.79 -1.29 -2.18
C VAL A 69 -10.34 -2.63 -1.59
N GLY A 70 -10.26 -2.74 -0.26
CA GLY A 70 -9.95 -3.99 0.43
C GLY A 70 -10.92 -5.10 0.03
N ASP A 71 -12.22 -4.85 0.11
CA ASP A 71 -13.27 -5.79 -0.28
C ASP A 71 -13.16 -6.13 -1.78
N PHE A 72 -12.94 -5.13 -2.63
CA PHE A 72 -12.76 -5.33 -4.06
C PHE A 72 -11.60 -6.29 -4.39
N LEU A 73 -10.48 -6.18 -3.66
CA LEU A 73 -9.31 -7.04 -3.86
C LEU A 73 -9.54 -8.48 -3.40
N THR A 74 -10.62 -8.78 -2.66
CA THR A 74 -10.98 -10.15 -2.28
C THR A 74 -11.71 -10.93 -3.36
N PHE A 75 -12.19 -10.26 -4.42
CA PHE A 75 -12.86 -10.93 -5.52
C PHE A 75 -11.90 -11.88 -6.24
N LYS A 76 -12.40 -13.03 -6.71
CA LYS A 76 -11.63 -13.93 -7.56
C LYS A 76 -11.95 -13.62 -9.01
N CYS A 77 -11.12 -12.79 -9.64
CA CYS A 77 -11.17 -12.52 -11.07
C CYS A 77 -9.76 -12.51 -11.67
N ASP A 78 -9.68 -12.68 -12.98
CA ASP A 78 -8.41 -12.81 -13.70
C ASP A 78 -7.49 -11.59 -13.49
N LEU A 79 -8.07 -10.38 -13.41
CA LEU A 79 -7.34 -9.15 -13.12
C LEU A 79 -6.63 -9.19 -11.76
N LEU A 80 -7.26 -9.77 -10.74
CA LEU A 80 -6.67 -9.87 -9.40
C LEU A 80 -5.58 -10.93 -9.32
N LEU A 81 -5.63 -11.97 -10.18
CA LEU A 81 -4.53 -12.91 -10.36
C LEU A 81 -3.30 -12.21 -10.95
N ILE A 82 -3.49 -11.35 -11.96
CA ILE A 82 -2.41 -10.55 -12.57
C ILE A 82 -1.79 -9.59 -11.54
N ILE A 83 -2.62 -8.93 -10.73
CA ILE A 83 -2.13 -8.07 -9.64
C ILE A 83 -1.34 -8.90 -8.62
N ALA A 84 -1.81 -10.09 -8.23
CA ALA A 84 -1.07 -10.97 -7.32
C ALA A 84 0.31 -11.36 -7.89
N GLN A 85 0.38 -11.69 -9.18
CA GLN A 85 1.65 -11.95 -9.88
C GLN A 85 2.58 -10.73 -9.87
N CYS A 86 2.05 -9.54 -10.14
CA CYS A 86 2.79 -8.27 -10.04
C CYS A 86 3.39 -8.07 -8.65
N LEU A 87 2.62 -8.32 -7.59
CA LEU A 87 3.10 -8.20 -6.21
C LEU A 87 4.17 -9.22 -5.87
N GLU A 88 4.05 -10.46 -6.34
CA GLU A 88 5.07 -11.48 -6.12
C GLU A 88 6.38 -11.15 -6.87
N VAL A 89 6.32 -10.58 -8.08
CA VAL A 89 7.51 -10.07 -8.78
C VAL A 89 8.22 -8.99 -7.94
N ILE A 90 7.48 -7.98 -7.47
CA ILE A 90 8.02 -6.88 -6.67
C ILE A 90 8.65 -7.41 -5.37
N LYS A 91 7.90 -8.26 -4.66
CA LYS A 91 8.31 -8.86 -3.40
C LYS A 91 9.56 -9.71 -3.57
N TRP A 92 9.67 -10.46 -4.66
CA TRP A 92 10.83 -11.27 -4.94
C TRP A 92 12.08 -10.40 -5.10
N PHE A 93 12.07 -9.36 -5.93
CA PHE A 93 13.23 -8.47 -6.06
C PHE A 93 13.59 -7.79 -4.73
N ASN A 94 12.61 -7.26 -4.01
CA ASN A 94 12.86 -6.58 -2.73
C ASN A 94 13.48 -7.50 -1.65
N ASN A 95 13.19 -8.79 -1.68
CA ASN A 95 13.72 -9.76 -0.72
C ASN A 95 15.06 -10.37 -1.12
N HIS A 96 15.51 -10.20 -2.36
CA HIS A 96 16.77 -10.77 -2.87
C HIS A 96 17.72 -9.66 -3.30
N GLY A 97 18.55 -9.19 -2.37
CA GLY A 97 19.43 -8.04 -2.57
C GLY A 97 20.37 -8.16 -3.79
N ALA A 98 20.86 -9.36 -4.11
CA ALA A 98 21.68 -9.59 -5.30
C ALA A 98 20.87 -9.42 -6.61
N ALA A 99 19.62 -9.88 -6.64
CA ALA A 99 18.74 -9.69 -7.78
C ALA A 99 18.32 -8.22 -7.92
N LEU A 100 18.06 -7.54 -6.79
CA LEU A 100 17.77 -6.11 -6.78
C LEU A 100 18.95 -5.29 -7.33
N ALA A 101 20.18 -5.58 -6.92
CA ALA A 101 21.36 -4.90 -7.42
C ALA A 101 21.53 -5.02 -8.95
N LEU A 102 21.31 -6.21 -9.51
CA LEU A 102 21.31 -6.43 -10.97
C LEU A 102 20.21 -5.60 -11.66
N LEU A 103 19.02 -5.54 -11.06
CA LEU A 103 17.94 -4.72 -11.59
C LEU A 103 18.27 -3.22 -11.52
N GLU A 104 18.88 -2.75 -10.43
CA GLU A 104 19.31 -1.35 -10.29
C GLU A 104 20.35 -0.95 -11.35
N GLU A 105 21.27 -1.86 -11.70
CA GLU A 105 22.22 -1.65 -12.80
C GLU A 105 21.49 -1.47 -14.14
N GLU A 106 20.53 -2.34 -14.45
CA GLU A 106 19.73 -2.22 -15.68
C GLU A 106 18.83 -0.97 -15.67
N MET A 107 18.32 -0.55 -14.51
CA MET A 107 17.59 0.72 -14.37
C MET A 107 18.49 1.92 -14.63
N LYS A 108 19.74 1.93 -14.12
CA LYS A 108 20.71 3.00 -14.38
C LYS A 108 21.04 3.09 -15.88
N ILE A 109 21.21 1.95 -16.54
CA ILE A 109 21.46 1.89 -17.99
C ILE A 109 20.25 2.44 -18.78
N THR A 110 19.03 2.08 -18.38
CA THR A 110 17.81 2.40 -19.15
C THR A 110 17.28 3.81 -18.88
N TYR A 111 17.35 4.28 -17.64
CA TYR A 111 16.66 5.49 -17.16
C TYR A 111 17.57 6.54 -16.52
N GLN A 112 18.87 6.28 -16.39
CA GLN A 112 19.82 7.16 -15.67
C GLN A 112 19.43 7.40 -14.19
N GLY A 113 18.71 6.44 -13.59
CA GLY A 113 18.25 6.52 -12.21
C GLY A 113 17.69 5.20 -11.73
N VAL A 114 17.46 5.10 -10.41
CA VAL A 114 16.89 3.90 -9.77
C VAL A 114 15.51 4.23 -9.22
N TRP A 115 14.54 3.36 -9.49
CA TRP A 115 13.19 3.46 -8.96
C TRP A 115 12.98 2.34 -7.94
N ALA A 116 12.49 2.68 -6.76
CA ALA A 116 12.14 1.68 -5.74
C ALA A 116 10.92 0.86 -6.18
N LEU A 117 10.94 -0.46 -5.99
CA LEU A 117 9.74 -1.27 -6.18
C LEU A 117 8.86 -1.18 -4.93
N VAL A 118 7.67 -0.60 -5.07
CA VAL A 118 6.76 -0.33 -3.95
C VAL A 118 5.84 -1.52 -3.74
N LEU A 119 5.77 -2.04 -2.51
CA LEU A 119 4.74 -2.98 -2.09
C LEU A 119 3.53 -2.25 -1.48
N PRO A 120 2.32 -2.81 -1.62
CA PRO A 120 1.13 -2.18 -1.11
C PRO A 120 1.13 -2.21 0.43
N VAL A 121 0.85 -1.06 1.04
CA VAL A 121 0.56 -0.97 2.47
C VAL A 121 -0.96 -1.05 2.65
N ILE A 122 -1.41 -1.98 3.48
CA ILE A 122 -2.85 -2.28 3.71
C ILE A 122 -3.67 -1.05 4.11
N THR A 123 -3.02 -0.05 4.72
CA THR A 123 -3.68 1.18 5.21
C THR A 123 -3.87 2.26 4.14
N ARG A 124 -3.39 2.05 2.90
CA ARG A 124 -3.48 3.03 1.81
C ARG A 124 -4.11 2.43 0.57
N TRP A 125 -5.30 2.93 0.23
CA TRP A 125 -6.14 2.43 -0.85
C TRP A 125 -5.50 2.52 -2.25
N THR A 126 -4.57 3.46 -2.47
CA THR A 126 -3.85 3.61 -3.73
C THR A 126 -2.62 2.70 -3.85
N ALA A 127 -2.29 1.91 -2.84
CA ALA A 127 -1.00 1.25 -2.79
C ALA A 127 -0.84 0.13 -3.83
N HIS A 128 -1.91 -0.60 -4.16
CA HIS A 128 -1.90 -1.58 -5.26
C HIS A 128 -1.69 -0.91 -6.62
N TYR A 129 -2.39 0.20 -6.87
CA TYR A 129 -2.20 1.01 -8.06
C TYR A 129 -0.76 1.52 -8.18
N LEU A 130 -0.17 2.01 -7.09
CA LEU A 130 1.23 2.45 -7.07
C LEU A 130 2.19 1.29 -7.35
N SER A 131 1.96 0.12 -6.76
CA SER A 131 2.79 -1.07 -6.99
C SER A 131 2.80 -1.45 -8.48
N THR A 132 1.61 -1.53 -9.08
CA THR A 132 1.42 -1.85 -10.50
C THR A 132 2.03 -0.80 -11.42
N THR A 133 1.72 0.48 -11.21
CA THR A 133 2.21 1.57 -12.07
C THR A 133 3.72 1.73 -12.01
N TRP A 134 4.33 1.54 -10.83
CA TRP A 134 5.78 1.58 -10.70
C TRP A 134 6.44 0.40 -11.39
N LEU A 135 5.89 -0.81 -11.27
CA LEU A 135 6.41 -1.97 -12.00
C LEU A 135 6.32 -1.77 -13.52
N LEU A 136 5.19 -1.26 -14.02
CA LEU A 136 5.02 -0.91 -15.43
C LEU A 136 6.04 0.13 -15.90
N LYS A 137 6.32 1.14 -15.05
CA LYS A 137 7.31 2.18 -15.36
C LYS A 137 8.71 1.61 -15.54
N VAL A 138 9.07 0.57 -14.79
CA VAL A 138 10.39 -0.09 -14.90
C VAL A 138 10.38 -1.33 -15.78
N LYS A 139 9.27 -1.65 -16.47
CA LYS A 139 9.09 -2.84 -17.32
C LYS A 139 10.32 -3.15 -18.17
N ASN A 140 10.81 -2.18 -18.94
CA ASN A 140 11.93 -2.42 -19.87
C ASN A 140 13.22 -2.84 -19.15
N ALA A 141 13.51 -2.27 -17.97
CA ALA A 141 14.67 -2.66 -17.17
C ALA A 141 14.47 -4.04 -16.53
N VAL A 142 13.27 -4.33 -16.01
CA VAL A 142 12.96 -5.66 -15.44
C VAL A 142 13.06 -6.76 -16.48
N THR A 143 12.48 -6.54 -17.67
CA THR A 143 12.56 -7.47 -18.79
C THR A 143 14.00 -7.65 -19.27
N SER A 144 14.77 -6.57 -19.43
CA SER A 144 16.18 -6.64 -19.82
C SER A 144 17.04 -7.37 -18.79
N CYS A 145 16.81 -7.13 -17.50
CA CYS A 145 17.49 -7.81 -16.41
C CYS A 145 17.27 -9.32 -16.47
N VAL A 146 16.03 -9.76 -16.70
CA VAL A 146 15.71 -11.18 -16.85
C VAL A 146 16.40 -11.78 -18.07
N TYR A 147 16.41 -11.11 -19.23
CA TYR A 147 17.05 -11.65 -20.42
C TYR A 147 18.59 -11.71 -20.33
N ARG A 148 19.22 -10.77 -19.62
CA ARG A 148 20.68 -10.67 -19.53
C ARG A 148 21.29 -11.47 -18.38
N HIS A 149 20.54 -11.64 -17.28
CA HIS A 149 21.08 -12.18 -16.03
C HIS A 149 20.26 -13.36 -15.50
N GLU A 150 19.51 -14.07 -16.34
CA GLU A 150 18.63 -15.18 -15.94
C GLU A 150 19.29 -16.17 -14.96
N GLU A 151 20.45 -16.71 -15.33
CA GLU A 151 21.18 -17.67 -14.48
C GLU A 151 21.56 -17.06 -13.13
N LYS A 152 22.01 -15.80 -13.12
CA LYS A 152 22.36 -15.09 -11.88
C LYS A 152 21.14 -14.81 -11.01
N LEU A 153 19.98 -14.55 -11.61
CA LEU A 153 18.72 -14.35 -10.88
C LEU A 153 18.25 -15.64 -10.21
N VAL A 154 18.39 -16.78 -10.87
CA VAL A 154 18.08 -18.10 -10.28
C VAL A 154 19.01 -18.37 -9.09
N ILE A 155 20.31 -18.10 -9.25
CA ILE A 155 21.30 -18.23 -8.16
C ILE A 155 21.01 -17.26 -7.01
N ALA A 156 20.59 -16.02 -7.33
CA ALA A 156 20.24 -15.00 -6.34
C ALA A 156 18.99 -15.36 -5.53
N GLY A 157 18.08 -16.17 -6.10
CA GLY A 157 16.95 -16.74 -5.38
C GLY A 157 17.41 -17.64 -4.24
N GLY A 158 18.36 -18.55 -4.50
CA GLY A 158 18.91 -19.45 -3.47
C GLY A 158 19.43 -20.75 -4.05
N LYS A 159 19.91 -21.64 -3.17
CA LYS A 159 20.53 -22.92 -3.55
C LYS A 159 19.60 -24.13 -3.41
N THR A 160 18.47 -23.99 -2.75
CA THR A 160 17.48 -25.05 -2.58
C THR A 160 16.56 -25.12 -3.79
N GLN A 161 16.17 -26.33 -4.17
CA GLN A 161 15.31 -26.58 -5.33
C GLN A 161 13.99 -25.78 -5.27
N GLU A 162 13.32 -25.77 -4.12
CA GLU A 162 12.07 -25.03 -3.91
C GLU A 162 12.21 -23.52 -4.18
N VAL A 163 13.35 -22.94 -3.83
CA VAL A 163 13.58 -21.50 -3.98
C VAL A 163 13.96 -21.15 -5.42
N GLN A 164 14.67 -22.05 -6.11
CA GLN A 164 14.94 -21.91 -7.54
C GLN A 164 13.66 -22.04 -8.37
N GLU A 165 12.75 -22.94 -8.00
CA GLU A 165 11.43 -23.06 -8.63
C GLU A 165 10.64 -21.75 -8.51
N ARG A 166 10.67 -21.08 -7.34
CA ARG A 166 10.05 -19.76 -7.16
C ARG A 166 10.71 -18.68 -8.02
N ALA A 167 12.04 -18.67 -8.13
CA ALA A 167 12.74 -17.74 -9.01
C ALA A 167 12.35 -17.95 -10.49
N HIS A 168 12.25 -19.20 -10.93
CA HIS A 168 11.78 -19.54 -12.27
C HIS A 168 10.32 -19.12 -12.52
N ALA A 169 9.44 -19.27 -11.52
CA ALA A 169 8.06 -18.80 -11.62
C ALA A 169 7.98 -17.26 -11.77
N VAL A 170 8.81 -16.51 -11.06
CA VAL A 170 8.87 -15.04 -11.20
C VAL A 170 9.43 -14.66 -12.58
N ILE A 171 10.48 -15.34 -13.03
CA ILE A 171 11.08 -15.11 -14.36
C ILE A 171 10.09 -15.42 -15.49
N SER A 172 9.30 -16.49 -15.37
CA SER A 172 8.31 -16.86 -16.39
C SER A 172 7.19 -15.83 -16.49
N VAL A 173 6.72 -15.28 -15.36
CA VAL A 173 5.76 -14.16 -15.34
C VAL A 173 6.34 -12.94 -16.06
N ILE A 174 7.60 -12.59 -15.82
CA ILE A 174 8.24 -11.43 -16.45
C ILE A 174 8.43 -11.63 -17.97
N LYS A 175 8.67 -12.86 -18.42
CA LYS A 175 8.80 -13.20 -19.84
C LYS A 175 7.46 -13.25 -20.57
N ASP A 176 6.35 -13.39 -19.84
CA ASP A 176 5.03 -13.46 -20.44
C ASP A 176 4.55 -12.09 -20.94
N SER A 177 4.34 -12.00 -22.26
CA SER A 177 3.81 -10.79 -22.88
C SER A 177 2.35 -10.52 -22.51
N PHE A 178 1.57 -11.57 -22.19
CA PHE A 178 0.17 -11.43 -21.77
C PHE A 178 0.10 -10.75 -20.41
N PHE A 179 0.91 -11.16 -19.44
CA PHE A 179 1.04 -10.48 -18.15
C PHE A 179 1.20 -8.97 -18.30
N TRP A 180 2.17 -8.51 -19.11
CA TRP A 180 2.40 -7.08 -19.29
C TRP A 180 1.29 -6.32 -20.02
N ARG A 181 0.54 -6.99 -20.90
CA ARG A 181 -0.60 -6.38 -21.61
C ARG A 181 -1.81 -6.27 -20.70
N SER A 182 -2.03 -7.28 -19.86
CA SER A 182 -3.18 -7.32 -18.95
C SER A 182 -2.95 -6.47 -17.69
N LEU A 183 -1.69 -6.16 -17.36
CA LEU A 183 -1.33 -5.26 -16.27
C LEU A 183 -1.44 -3.77 -16.65
N ALA A 184 -1.29 -3.43 -17.94
CA ALA A 184 -1.26 -2.06 -18.47
C ALA A 184 -2.66 -1.49 -18.74
#